data_AF-Q3KZB2-F1
#
_entry.id   AF-Q3KZB2-F1
#
_cell.length_a   1.000
_cell.length_b   1.000
_cell.length_c   1.000
_cell.angle_alpha   90.00
_cell.angle_beta   90.00
_cell.angle_gamma   90.00
#
_symmetry.space_group_name_H-M   'P 1'
#
loop_
_entity.id
_entity.type
_entity.pdbx_description
1 polymer ?
#
loop_
_entity_poly.entity_id
_entity_poly.type
_entity_poly.pdbx_seq_one_letter_code
_entity_poly.pdbx_strand_id
1 'polypeptide(L)'
;MTITFEQMKLCLQQQQQQFLASQEQMLESLMSKIAIQSRITPEEKGIELSLSSVPEFIFDAENGHTFESWFSRIEDLFQVEYKHIDDAKKVRLLTQKLGQHEYSKYKNYILPRHPRDLTFNETINILNAIFCE
;
A
#
# COMPACT_ATOMS: atom_id res chain seq x y z
N MET A 1 27.73 -32.50 -44.64
CA MET A 1 28.32 -32.67 -43.30
C MET A 1 27.38 -33.56 -42.50
N THR A 2 27.78 -34.81 -42.24
CA THR A 2 27.03 -35.76 -41.43
C THR A 2 27.21 -35.39 -39.96
N ILE A 3 26.11 -35.00 -39.30
CA ILE A 3 26.09 -34.84 -37.84
C ILE A 3 26.40 -36.22 -37.26
N THR A 4 27.54 -36.34 -36.58
CA THR A 4 27.92 -37.58 -35.89
C THR A 4 26.99 -37.83 -34.71
N PHE A 5 26.78 -39.11 -34.39
CA PHE A 5 25.96 -39.53 -33.24
C PHE A 5 26.35 -38.82 -31.93
N GLU A 6 27.65 -38.60 -31.73
CA GLU A 6 28.22 -37.81 -30.63
C GLU A 6 27.70 -36.36 -30.60
N GLN A 7 27.64 -35.67 -31.74
CA GLN A 7 27.12 -34.31 -31.83
C GLN A 7 25.62 -34.24 -31.53
N MET A 8 24.87 -35.24 -31.98
CA MET A 8 23.43 -35.33 -31.69
C MET A 8 23.17 -35.55 -30.19
N LYS A 9 23.96 -36.41 -29.56
CA LYS A 9 23.90 -36.66 -28.11
C LYS A 9 24.28 -35.42 -27.31
N LEU A 10 25.32 -34.70 -27.71
CA LEU A 10 25.74 -33.43 -27.11
C LEU A 10 24.66 -32.35 -27.22
N CYS A 11 24.00 -32.24 -28.37
CA CYS A 11 22.93 -31.28 -28.59
C CYS A 11 21.73 -31.57 -27.66
N LEU A 12 21.33 -32.83 -27.54
CA LEU A 12 20.24 -33.24 -26.65
C LEU A 12 20.55 -32.94 -25.18
N GLN A 13 21.78 -33.24 -24.76
CA GLN A 13 22.24 -32.98 -23.40
C GLN A 13 22.28 -31.48 -23.09
N GLN A 14 22.77 -30.67 -24.04
CA GLN A 14 22.80 -29.21 -23.90
C GLN A 14 21.39 -28.63 -23.77
N GLN A 15 20.43 -29.11 -24.58
CA GLN A 15 19.04 -28.64 -24.52
C GLN A 15 18.40 -28.93 -23.16
N GLN A 16 18.62 -30.13 -22.60
CA GLN A 16 18.10 -30.48 -21.27
C GLN A 16 18.70 -29.58 -20.18
N GLN A 17 20.00 -29.28 -20.26
CA GLN A 17 20.68 -28.44 -19.28
C GLN A 17 20.22 -26.98 -19.34
N GLN A 18 20.00 -26.45 -20.55
CA GLN A 18 19.42 -25.11 -20.75
C GLN A 18 17.99 -25.01 -20.20
N PHE A 19 17.19 -26.07 -20.34
CA PHE A 19 15.84 -26.10 -19.79
C PHE A 19 15.84 -26.06 -18.25
N LEU A 20 16.73 -26.84 -17.61
CA LEU A 20 16.89 -26.82 -16.15
C LEU A 20 17.37 -25.46 -15.65
N ALA A 21 18.40 -24.89 -16.27
CA ALA A 21 18.92 -23.57 -15.91
C ALA A 21 17.85 -22.47 -16.06
N SER A 22 17.03 -22.53 -17.12
CA SER A 22 15.92 -21.60 -17.33
C SER A 22 14.86 -21.71 -16.23
N GLN A 23 14.53 -22.92 -15.78
CA GLN A 23 13.62 -23.12 -14.66
C GLN A 23 14.20 -22.60 -13.34
N GLU A 24 15.50 -22.81 -13.07
CA GLU A 24 16.18 -22.26 -11.89
C GLU A 24 16.15 -20.73 -11.90
N GLN A 25 16.48 -20.09 -13.03
CA GLN A 25 16.44 -18.62 -13.14
C GLN A 25 15.02 -18.07 -12.98
N MET A 26 14.00 -18.76 -13.51
CA MET A 26 12.62 -18.39 -13.28
C MET A 26 12.26 -18.50 -11.79
N LEU A 27 12.65 -19.59 -11.13
CA LEU A 27 12.38 -19.79 -9.70
C LEU A 27 13.09 -18.74 -8.84
N GLU A 28 14.35 -18.42 -9.12
CA GLU A 28 15.09 -17.35 -8.43
C GLU A 28 14.45 -15.97 -8.65
N SER A 29 13.99 -15.67 -9.87
CA SER A 29 13.26 -14.43 -10.17
C SER A 29 11.93 -14.36 -9.42
N LEU A 30 11.21 -15.47 -9.29
CA LEU A 30 9.98 -15.54 -8.50
C LEU A 30 10.28 -15.40 -7.00
N MET A 31 11.27 -16.11 -6.47
CA MET A 31 11.66 -16.03 -5.06
C MET A 31 12.13 -14.63 -4.68
N SER A 32 12.93 -13.97 -5.54
CA SER A 32 13.37 -12.60 -5.32
C SER A 32 12.21 -11.60 -5.38
N LYS A 33 11.29 -11.73 -6.33
CA LYS A 33 10.06 -10.92 -6.39
C LYS A 33 9.18 -11.13 -5.15
N ILE A 34 9.00 -12.37 -4.70
CA ILE A 34 8.25 -12.70 -3.49
C ILE A 34 8.96 -12.14 -2.25
N ALA A 35 10.29 -12.28 -2.13
CA ALA A 35 11.06 -11.74 -1.01
C ALA A 35 10.93 -10.21 -0.90
N ILE A 36 11.02 -9.50 -2.03
CA ILE A 36 10.83 -8.04 -2.09
C ILE A 36 9.39 -7.66 -1.72
N GLN A 37 8.40 -8.44 -2.15
CA GLN A 37 6.99 -8.21 -1.85
C GLN A 37 6.55 -8.68 -0.44
N SER A 38 7.34 -9.54 0.22
CA SER A 38 7.06 -10.17 1.52
C SER A 38 7.50 -9.36 2.74
N ARG A 39 8.10 -8.18 2.54
CA ARG A 39 8.36 -7.23 3.65
C ARG A 39 7.08 -6.63 4.24
N ILE A 40 5.93 -6.92 3.63
CA ILE A 40 4.59 -6.55 4.08
C ILE A 40 3.89 -7.86 4.40
N THR A 41 3.44 -8.02 5.64
CA THR A 41 2.72 -9.23 6.06
C THR A 41 1.47 -9.45 5.18
N PRO A 42 0.99 -10.69 5.00
CA PRO A 42 -0.22 -10.98 4.21
C PRO A 42 -1.45 -10.17 4.69
N GLU A 43 -1.50 -9.90 6.00
CA GLU A 43 -2.50 -9.07 6.66
C GLU A 43 -2.38 -7.60 6.24
N GLU A 44 -1.18 -6.99 6.30
CA GLU A 44 -0.95 -5.59 5.90
C GLU A 44 -1.24 -5.32 4.41
N LYS A 45 -1.11 -6.32 3.53
CA LYS A 45 -1.45 -6.20 2.10
C LYS A 45 -2.95 -6.13 1.83
N GLY A 46 -3.76 -6.97 2.49
CA GLY A 46 -5.22 -6.93 2.34
C GLY A 46 -5.80 -5.61 2.86
N ILE A 47 -5.18 -5.12 3.92
CA ILE A 47 -5.47 -3.86 4.58
C ILE A 47 -5.25 -2.66 3.63
N GLU A 48 -4.05 -2.50 3.05
CA GLU A 48 -3.76 -1.38 2.11
C GLU A 48 -4.66 -1.40 0.86
N LEU A 49 -5.02 -2.58 0.36
CA LEU A 49 -5.94 -2.75 -0.76
C LEU A 49 -7.37 -2.28 -0.41
N SER A 50 -7.84 -2.48 0.81
CA SER A 50 -9.17 -2.03 1.24
C SER A 50 -9.30 -0.51 1.24
N LEU A 51 -8.31 0.19 1.79
CA LEU A 51 -8.26 1.65 1.73
C LEU A 51 -8.09 2.14 0.29
N SER A 52 -7.34 1.43 -0.56
CA SER A 52 -7.11 1.85 -1.95
C SER A 52 -8.40 2.08 -2.76
N SER A 53 -9.46 1.32 -2.47
CA SER A 53 -10.77 1.45 -3.14
C SER A 53 -11.57 2.68 -2.69
N VAL A 54 -11.21 3.31 -1.58
CA VAL A 54 -11.90 4.49 -1.06
C VAL A 54 -11.37 5.74 -1.76
N PRO A 55 -12.24 6.60 -2.33
CA PRO A 55 -11.82 7.86 -2.93
C PRO A 55 -11.17 8.78 -1.90
N GLU A 56 -10.24 9.61 -2.37
CA GLU A 56 -9.63 10.64 -1.53
C GLU A 56 -10.68 11.63 -1.01
N PHE A 57 -10.42 12.18 0.17
CA PHE A 57 -11.20 13.25 0.76
C PHE A 57 -10.90 14.56 0.03
N ILE A 58 -11.93 15.12 -0.60
CA ILE A 58 -11.94 16.46 -1.17
C ILE A 58 -12.99 17.24 -0.39
N PHE A 59 -12.59 18.34 0.24
CA PHE A 59 -13.52 19.17 0.99
C PHE A 59 -14.37 20.01 0.03
N ASP A 60 -15.69 19.99 0.23
CA ASP A 60 -16.63 20.81 -0.52
C ASP A 60 -17.80 21.20 0.39
N ALA A 61 -17.76 22.45 0.84
CA ALA A 61 -18.76 23.08 1.70
C ALA A 61 -20.15 23.14 1.04
N GLU A 62 -20.20 23.46 -0.25
CA GLU A 62 -21.44 23.74 -0.98
C GLU A 62 -22.27 22.47 -1.18
N ASN A 63 -21.58 21.32 -1.32
CA ASN A 63 -22.20 20.01 -1.49
C ASN A 63 -22.24 19.18 -0.19
N GLY A 64 -21.83 19.75 0.95
CA GLY A 64 -21.84 19.07 2.25
C GLY A 64 -20.85 17.91 2.34
N HIS A 65 -19.77 17.93 1.55
CA HIS A 65 -18.67 16.99 1.65
C HIS A 65 -17.71 17.41 2.77
N THR A 66 -18.14 17.16 4.00
CA THR A 66 -17.36 17.36 5.22
C THR A 66 -16.47 16.17 5.52
N PHE A 67 -15.46 16.38 6.36
CA PHE A 67 -14.57 15.29 6.79
C PHE A 67 -15.35 14.20 7.55
N GLU A 68 -16.30 14.56 8.40
CA GLU A 68 -17.15 13.62 9.14
C GLU A 68 -17.92 12.68 8.20
N SER A 69 -18.60 13.24 7.18
CA SER A 69 -19.37 12.48 6.20
C SER A 69 -18.50 11.50 5.40
N TRP A 70 -17.30 11.93 5.03
CA TRP A 70 -16.35 11.06 4.33
C TRP A 70 -15.74 10.00 5.27
N PHE A 71 -15.37 10.38 6.50
CA PHE A 71 -14.73 9.50 7.47
C PHE A 71 -15.65 8.36 7.91
N SER A 72 -16.95 8.60 8.05
CA SER A 72 -17.92 7.53 8.39
C SER A 72 -17.90 6.35 7.41
N ARG A 73 -17.48 6.55 6.15
CA ARG A 73 -17.36 5.47 5.14
C ARG A 73 -16.18 4.55 5.39
N ILE A 74 -15.17 5.03 6.10
CA ILE A 74 -13.93 4.31 6.39
C ILE A 74 -13.73 4.03 7.87
N GLU A 75 -14.56 4.60 8.75
CA GLU A 75 -14.47 4.47 10.19
C GLU A 75 -14.44 3.00 10.63
N ASP A 76 -15.37 2.19 10.11
CA ASP A 76 -15.44 0.75 10.40
C ASP A 76 -14.13 0.03 10.04
N LEU A 77 -13.47 0.44 8.95
CA LEU A 77 -12.16 -0.13 8.63
C LEU A 77 -11.20 0.14 9.78
N PHE A 78 -11.12 1.39 10.27
CA PHE A 78 -10.19 1.75 11.35
C PHE A 78 -10.50 1.08 12.69
N GLN A 79 -11.78 0.86 12.98
CA GLN A 79 -12.24 0.25 14.23
C GLN A 79 -12.14 -1.28 14.22
N VAL A 80 -12.31 -1.93 13.06
CA VAL A 80 -12.31 -3.39 12.92
C VAL A 80 -10.96 -3.86 12.37
N GLU A 81 -10.66 -3.52 11.12
CA GLU A 81 -9.50 -4.03 10.38
C GLU A 81 -8.18 -3.44 10.89
N TYR A 82 -8.15 -2.15 11.22
CA TYR A 82 -6.94 -1.49 11.72
C TYR A 82 -6.86 -1.47 13.25
N LYS A 83 -7.73 -2.18 13.99
CA LYS A 83 -7.79 -2.08 15.45
C LYS A 83 -6.43 -2.25 16.13
N HIS A 84 -5.65 -3.23 15.65
CA HIS A 84 -4.34 -3.60 16.19
C HIS A 84 -3.16 -2.80 15.61
N ILE A 85 -3.41 -1.94 14.62
CA ILE A 85 -2.39 -1.11 13.99
C ILE A 85 -2.07 0.08 14.89
N ASP A 86 -0.78 0.43 14.95
CA ASP A 86 -0.31 1.58 15.73
C ASP A 86 -0.86 2.91 15.19
N ASP A 87 -0.97 3.89 16.09
CA ASP A 87 -1.52 5.20 15.74
C ASP A 87 -0.72 5.92 14.66
N ALA A 88 0.61 5.80 14.64
CA ALA A 88 1.43 6.49 13.64
C ALA A 88 1.17 5.94 12.22
N LYS A 89 0.96 4.63 12.08
CA LYS A 89 0.51 4.00 10.83
C LYS A 89 -0.92 4.42 10.47
N LYS A 90 -1.86 4.42 11.43
CA LYS A 90 -3.25 4.87 11.18
C LYS A 90 -3.31 6.31 10.70
N VAL A 91 -2.56 7.21 11.34
CA VAL A 91 -2.47 8.62 10.94
C VAL A 91 -1.86 8.76 9.56
N ARG A 92 -0.82 7.98 9.24
CA ARG A 92 -0.25 7.97 7.88
C ARG A 92 -1.28 7.53 6.83
N LEU A 93 -2.02 6.46 7.08
CA LEU A 93 -3.03 5.95 6.15
C LEU A 93 -4.18 6.94 5.96
N LEU A 94 -4.66 7.56 7.03
CA LEU A 94 -5.69 8.60 6.97
C LEU A 94 -5.21 9.83 6.19
N THR A 95 -3.99 10.31 6.48
CA THR A 95 -3.44 11.50 5.80
C THR A 95 -3.09 11.25 4.34
N GLN A 96 -2.78 10.02 3.94
CA GLN A 96 -2.62 9.63 2.54
C GLN A 96 -3.92 9.69 1.74
N LYS A 97 -5.07 9.66 2.42
CA LYS A 97 -6.38 9.75 1.78
C LYS A 97 -6.91 11.17 1.68
N LEU A 98 -6.20 12.16 2.22
CA LEU A 98 -6.56 13.56 2.04
C LEU A 98 -6.11 14.02 0.64
N GLY A 99 -6.95 14.81 -0.02
CA GLY A 99 -6.56 15.52 -1.23
C GLY A 99 -5.35 16.42 -1.00
N GLN A 100 -4.68 16.82 -2.08
CA GLN A 100 -3.43 17.59 -2.01
C GLN A 100 -3.61 18.90 -1.23
N HIS A 101 -4.74 19.58 -1.43
CA HIS A 101 -5.03 20.85 -0.77
C HIS A 101 -5.36 20.63 0.73
N GLU A 102 -6.14 19.60 1.02
CA GLU A 102 -6.61 19.24 2.36
C GLU A 102 -5.43 18.80 3.23
N TYR A 103 -4.55 17.97 2.69
CA TYR A 103 -3.30 17.56 3.33
C TYR A 103 -2.40 18.77 3.63
N SER A 104 -2.31 19.72 2.69
CA SER A 104 -1.52 20.94 2.90
C SER A 104 -2.08 21.79 4.04
N LYS A 105 -3.41 21.97 4.09
CA LYS A 105 -4.09 22.71 5.18
C LYS A 105 -3.89 22.01 6.53
N TYR A 106 -4.08 20.69 6.57
CA TYR A 106 -3.80 19.87 7.76
C TYR A 106 -2.35 20.03 8.23
N LYS A 107 -1.37 19.86 7.33
CA LYS A 107 0.06 19.98 7.66
C LYS A 107 0.41 21.35 8.21
N ASN A 108 -0.15 22.42 7.66
CA ASN A 108 0.05 23.78 8.15
C ASN A 108 -0.58 23.99 9.53
N TYR A 109 -1.75 23.39 9.80
CA TYR A 109 -2.46 23.52 11.06
C TYR A 109 -1.71 22.86 12.24
N ILE A 110 -1.06 21.72 12.01
CA ILE A 110 -0.38 20.98 13.07
C ILE A 110 1.02 21.52 13.41
N LEU A 111 1.55 22.48 12.64
CA LEU A 111 2.88 23.04 12.91
C LEU A 111 2.96 23.62 14.34
N PRO A 112 4.08 23.43 15.05
CA PRO A 112 5.34 22.81 14.61
C PRO A 112 5.41 21.27 14.75
N ARG A 113 4.32 20.58 15.12
CA ARG A 113 4.28 19.12 15.31
C ARG A 113 4.29 18.37 13.97
N HIS A 114 4.76 17.13 13.98
CA HIS A 114 4.70 16.24 12.81
C HIS A 114 3.47 15.33 12.87
N PRO A 115 2.87 14.89 11.73
CA PRO A 115 1.73 13.96 11.75
C PRO A 115 1.99 12.66 12.51
N ARG A 116 3.25 12.22 12.60
CA ARG A 116 3.63 11.00 13.34
C ARG A 116 3.63 11.17 14.86
N ASP A 117 3.61 12.42 15.35
CA ASP A 117 3.60 12.75 16.78
C ASP A 117 2.17 12.95 17.32
N LEU A 118 1.17 12.71 16.47
CA LEU A 118 -0.24 12.81 16.80
C LEU A 118 -0.83 11.40 16.92
N THR A 119 -1.71 11.24 17.89
CA THR A 119 -2.57 10.06 17.97
C THR A 119 -3.60 10.07 16.86
N PHE A 120 -4.19 8.90 16.59
CA PHE A 120 -5.23 8.78 15.58
C PHE A 120 -6.45 9.65 15.92
N ASN A 121 -6.86 9.64 17.19
CA ASN A 121 -7.98 10.43 17.66
C ASN A 121 -7.72 11.95 17.63
N GLU A 122 -6.51 12.41 17.99
CA GLU A 122 -6.12 13.82 17.82
C GLU A 122 -6.23 14.24 16.35
N THR A 123 -5.76 13.40 15.44
CA THR A 123 -5.79 13.69 13.99
C THR A 123 -7.22 13.82 13.47
N ILE A 124 -8.12 12.93 13.87
CA ILE A 124 -9.56 13.00 13.51
C ILE A 124 -10.16 14.31 14.03
N ASN A 125 -9.91 14.67 15.29
CA ASN A 125 -10.44 15.90 15.88
C ASN A 125 -9.93 17.15 15.16
N ILE A 126 -8.65 17.17 14.77
CA ILE A 126 -8.06 18.26 14.00
C ILE A 126 -8.70 18.34 12.61
N LEU A 127 -8.86 17.22 11.91
CA LEU A 127 -9.46 17.20 10.58
C LEU A 127 -10.93 17.61 10.61
N ASN A 128 -11.69 17.17 11.62
CA ASN A 128 -13.03 17.70 11.89
C ASN A 128 -12.97 19.21 12.15
N ALA A 129 -12.09 19.72 13.00
CA ALA A 129 -12.02 21.16 13.26
C ALA A 129 -11.68 22.00 12.01
N ILE A 130 -10.95 21.45 11.04
CA ILE A 130 -10.53 22.16 9.81
C ILE A 130 -11.58 22.09 8.69
N PHE A 131 -12.38 21.01 8.68
CA PHE A 131 -13.25 20.61 7.58
C PHE A 131 -14.67 20.18 8.02
N CYS A 132 -15.10 20.61 9.21
CA CYS A 132 -16.48 20.56 9.68
C CYS A 132 -17.06 21.96 9.56
N GLU A 133 -18.18 22.07 8.85
CA GLU A 133 -19.07 23.23 8.87
C GLU A 133 -20.35 22.88 9.64
#